data_AF-A0A6A2ZNE4-F1
#
_entry.id   AF-A0A6A2ZNE4-F1
#
_cell.length_a   1.000
_cell.length_b   1.000
_cell.length_c   1.000
_cell.angle_alpha   90.00
_cell.angle_beta   90.00
_cell.angle_gamma   90.00
#
_symmetry.space_group_name_H-M   'P 1'
#
loop_
_entity.id
_entity.type
_entity.pdbx_description
1 polymer ?
#
loop_
_entity_poly.entity_id
_entity_poly.type
_entity_poly.pdbx_seq_one_letter_code
_entity_poly.pdbx_strand_id
1 'polypeptide(L)'
;MNDLKEEHFRSCEQNPEVDVFSFGIVLWEIRTGDEPYADMHYGAIIGGIVSNTLRPPVPSYCDPEWKFLMEQCLVPDPTVQPSFTEIARR
;
A
#
# COMPACT_ATOMS: atom_id res chain seq x y z
N MET A 1 46.29 -5.27 1.07
CA MET A 1 46.55 -6.55 1.75
C MET A 1 46.09 -6.38 3.19
N ASN A 2 44.84 -6.54 3.58
CA ASN A 2 43.68 -7.29 3.09
C ASN A 2 42.45 -6.51 3.62
N ASP A 3 41.56 -6.03 2.76
CA ASP A 3 40.43 -6.77 2.17
C ASP A 3 39.15 -6.63 3.00
N LEU A 4 38.19 -5.96 2.36
CA LEU A 4 36.80 -6.38 2.19
C LEU A 4 35.77 -6.01 3.28
N LYS A 5 34.89 -5.09 2.83
CA LYS A 5 33.46 -4.94 3.16
C LYS A 5 33.10 -4.02 4.31
N GLU A 6 33.37 -2.73 4.13
CA GLU A 6 32.32 -1.76 4.47
C GLU A 6 31.26 -1.86 3.37
N GLU A 7 30.29 -2.73 3.64
CA GLU A 7 29.16 -2.96 2.78
C GLU A 7 28.39 -1.65 2.70
N HIS A 8 28.53 -1.01 1.54
CA HIS A 8 27.64 -0.01 0.98
C HIS A 8 26.21 -0.25 1.48
N PHE A 9 25.83 0.42 2.58
CA PHE A 9 24.46 0.51 3.05
C PHE A 9 23.74 1.35 2.00
N ARG A 10 23.36 0.66 0.93
CA ARG A 10 22.60 1.21 -0.17
C ARG A 10 21.34 1.73 0.50
N SER A 11 21.19 3.04 0.64
CA SER A 11 19.94 3.63 1.09
C SER A 11 18.85 3.05 0.21
N CYS A 12 18.03 2.13 0.73
CA CYS A 12 16.83 1.71 0.05
C CYS A 12 16.04 2.99 -0.18
N GLU A 13 15.90 3.40 -1.44
CA GLU A 13 15.11 4.55 -1.82
C GLU A 13 13.71 4.34 -1.23
N GLN A 14 13.40 5.11 -0.19
CA GLN A 14 12.14 4.98 0.53
C GLN A 14 11.08 5.64 -0.34
N ASN A 15 10.03 4.90 -0.68
CA ASN A 15 8.86 5.42 -1.36
C ASN A 15 7.70 5.41 -0.35
N PRO A 16 7.56 6.46 0.47
CA PRO A 16 6.55 6.49 1.53
C PRO A 16 5.13 6.32 0.98
N GLU A 17 4.88 6.68 -0.28
CA GLU A 17 3.61 6.47 -0.95
C GLU A 17 3.31 4.97 -1.22
N VAL A 18 4.35 4.18 -1.54
CA VAL A 18 4.21 2.71 -1.64
C VAL A 18 3.88 2.09 -0.29
N ASP A 19 4.44 2.62 0.80
CA ASP A 19 4.14 2.15 2.15
C ASP A 19 2.70 2.49 2.55
N VAL A 20 2.20 3.68 2.22
CA VAL A 20 0.79 4.08 2.46
C VAL A 20 -0.16 3.23 1.64
N PHE A 21 0.16 2.93 0.39
CA PHE A 21 -0.62 2.01 -0.42
C PHE A 21 -0.70 0.62 0.22
N SER A 22 0.44 0.08 0.66
CA SER A 22 0.52 -1.22 1.33
C SER A 22 -0.29 -1.24 2.63
N PHE A 23 -0.27 -0.15 3.39
CA PHE A 23 -1.11 0.03 4.56
C PHE A 23 -2.62 0.00 4.21
N GLY A 24 -3.02 0.60 3.08
CA GLY A 24 -4.39 0.52 2.58
C GLY A 24 -4.84 -0.91 2.27
N ILE A 25 -3.96 -1.74 1.72
CA ILE A 25 -4.21 -3.18 1.48
C ILE A 25 -4.40 -3.92 2.81
N VAL A 26 -3.51 -3.71 3.78
CA VAL A 26 -3.62 -4.34 5.10
C VAL A 26 -4.91 -3.92 5.83
N LEU A 27 -5.30 -2.64 5.73
CA LEU A 27 -6.58 -2.18 6.28
C LEU A 27 -7.76 -2.90 5.63
N TRP A 28 -7.70 -3.12 4.31
CA TRP A 28 -8.73 -3.86 3.58
C TRP A 28 -8.81 -5.32 4.07
N GLU A 29 -7.68 -6.00 4.22
CA GLU A 29 -7.61 -7.37 4.75
C GLU A 29 -8.17 -7.47 6.17
N ILE A 30 -7.82 -6.54 7.06
CA ILE A 30 -8.33 -6.52 8.44
C ILE A 30 -9.85 -6.33 8.48
N ARG A 31 -10.40 -5.50 7.59
CA ARG A 31 -11.84 -5.18 7.58
C ARG A 31 -12.70 -6.24 6.91
N THR A 32 -12.15 -6.93 5.91
CA THR A 32 -12.88 -7.97 5.17
C THR A 32 -12.65 -9.36 5.75
N GLY A 33 -11.45 -9.62 6.28
CA GLY A 33 -10.98 -10.97 6.60
C GLY A 33 -10.59 -11.78 5.37
N ASP A 34 -10.56 -11.17 4.19
CA ASP A 34 -10.31 -11.81 2.91
C ASP A 34 -8.93 -11.47 2.35
N GLU A 35 -8.47 -12.23 1.35
CA GLU A 35 -7.27 -11.94 0.58
C GLU A 35 -7.64 -11.15 -0.70
N PRO A 36 -7.17 -9.90 -0.89
CA PRO A 36 -7.69 -8.99 -1.93
C PRO A 36 -7.42 -9.46 -3.36
N TYR A 37 -6.38 -10.27 -3.57
CA TYR A 37 -5.97 -10.78 -4.86
C TYR A 37 -5.80 -12.30 -4.85
N ALA A 38 -6.68 -12.99 -4.10
CA ALA A 38 -6.73 -14.45 -4.10
C ALA A 38 -6.71 -14.98 -5.54
N ASP A 39 -5.93 -16.03 -5.78
CA ASP A 39 -5.79 -16.72 -7.07
C ASP A 39 -5.14 -15.90 -8.21
N MET A 40 -4.57 -14.72 -7.94
CA MET A 40 -3.83 -13.93 -8.94
C MET A 40 -2.32 -14.15 -8.86
N HIS A 41 -1.68 -14.30 -10.02
CA HIS A 41 -0.22 -14.32 -10.08
C HIS A 41 0.38 -12.93 -9.77
N TYR A 42 1.44 -12.87 -8.96
CA TYR A 42 2.06 -11.61 -8.51
C TYR A 42 2.40 -10.65 -9.65
N GLY A 43 2.85 -11.15 -10.81
CA GLY A 43 3.14 -10.32 -11.98
C GLY A 43 1.91 -9.60 -12.53
N ALA A 44 0.73 -10.24 -12.50
CA ALA A 44 -0.53 -9.62 -12.90
C ALA A 44 -1.00 -8.59 -11.86
N ILE A 45 -0.79 -8.88 -10.57
CA ILE A 45 -1.10 -7.95 -9.47
C ILE A 45 -0.27 -6.68 -9.62
N ILE A 46 1.06 -6.81 -9.74
CA ILE A 46 1.97 -5.67 -9.92
C ILE A 46 1.62 -4.88 -11.18
N GLY A 47 1.43 -5.59 -12.31
CA GLY A 47 1.05 -4.95 -13.57
C GLY A 47 -0.26 -4.18 -13.48
N GLY A 48 -1.27 -4.73 -12.82
CA GLY A 48 -2.56 -4.07 -12.62
C GLY A 48 -2.48 -2.88 -11.67
N ILE A 49 -1.68 -2.98 -10.60
CA ILE A 49 -1.50 -1.88 -9.64
C ILE A 49 -0.78 -0.70 -10.30
N VAL A 50 0.31 -0.96 -11.03
CA VAL A 50 1.10 0.06 -11.75
C VAL A 50 0.32 0.68 -12.91
N SER A 51 -0.51 -0.11 -13.60
CA SER A 51 -1.38 0.38 -14.68
C SER A 51 -2.65 1.07 -14.17
N ASN A 52 -2.83 1.15 -12.84
CA ASN A 52 -4.02 1.67 -12.20
C ASN A 52 -5.34 1.00 -12.65
N THR A 53 -5.28 -0.30 -12.97
CA THR A 53 -6.45 -1.11 -13.34
C THR A 53 -6.88 -2.05 -12.22
N LEU A 54 -6.07 -2.19 -11.17
CA LEU A 54 -6.31 -3.12 -10.07
C LEU A 54 -6.17 -2.41 -8.71
N ARG A 55 -7.27 -2.43 -7.95
CA ARG A 55 -7.40 -2.00 -6.55
C ARG A 55 -8.53 -2.82 -5.91
N PRO A 56 -8.44 -3.18 -4.62
CA PRO A 56 -9.53 -3.92 -4.00
C PRO A 56 -10.74 -2.98 -3.77
N PRO A 57 -11.97 -3.45 -3.99
CA PRO A 57 -13.17 -2.65 -3.76
C PRO A 57 -13.40 -2.45 -2.27
N VAL A 58 -13.58 -1.20 -1.82
CA VAL A 58 -13.85 -0.92 -0.41
C VAL A 58 -15.28 -1.35 -0.05
N PRO A 59 -15.49 -2.23 0.96
CA PRO A 59 -16.81 -2.74 1.27
C PRO A 59 -17.77 -1.65 1.78
N SER A 60 -19.05 -1.72 1.37
CA SER A 60 -20.06 -0.73 1.74
C SER A 60 -20.50 -0.80 3.21
N TYR A 61 -20.24 -1.91 3.89
CA TYR A 61 -20.58 -2.11 5.30
C TYR A 61 -19.53 -1.54 6.26
N CYS A 62 -18.39 -1.06 5.76
CA CYS A 62 -17.38 -0.41 6.60
C CYS A 62 -17.90 0.94 7.12
N ASP A 63 -17.54 1.27 8.36
CA ASP A 63 -17.89 2.58 8.92
C ASP A 63 -17.34 3.69 8.02
N PRO A 64 -18.04 4.83 7.87
CA PRO A 64 -17.67 5.87 6.91
C PRO A 64 -16.23 6.37 7.06
N GLU A 65 -15.73 6.44 8.29
CA GLU A 65 -14.37 6.87 8.59
C GLU A 65 -13.32 5.87 8.10
N TRP A 66 -13.52 4.58 8.36
CA TRP A 66 -12.64 3.51 7.87
C TRP A 66 -12.66 3.41 6.35
N LYS A 67 -13.84 3.53 5.76
CA LYS A 67 -14.01 3.57 4.31
C LYS A 67 -13.21 4.72 3.71
N PHE A 68 -13.40 5.92 4.24
CA PHE A 68 -12.70 7.11 3.74
C PHE A 68 -11.18 6.97 3.87
N LEU A 69 -10.67 6.50 5.01
CA LEU A 69 -9.24 6.28 5.19
C LEU A 69 -8.69 5.26 4.17
N MET A 70 -9.38 4.15 3.97
CA MET A 70 -8.97 3.11 3.03
C MET A 70 -8.96 3.62 1.57
N GLU A 71 -10.00 4.38 1.18
CA GLU A 71 -10.05 5.02 -0.14
C GLU A 71 -8.91 6.01 -0.36
N GLN A 72 -8.54 6.78 0.67
CA GLN A 72 -7.42 7.72 0.62
C GLN A 72 -6.06 7.01 0.49
N CYS A 73 -5.87 5.86 1.14
CA CYS A 73 -4.64 5.07 1.00
C CYS A 73 -4.53 4.34 -0.35
N LEU A 74 -5.66 3.96 -0.97
CA LEU A 74 -5.70 3.16 -2.20
C LEU A 74 -5.84 3.99 -3.48
N VAL A 75 -5.87 5.32 -3.36
CA VAL A 75 -6.01 6.25 -4.49
C VAL A 75 -4.90 6.06 -5.54
N PRO A 76 -5.20 6.21 -6.84
CA PRO A 76 -4.23 6.04 -7.92
C PRO A 76 -3.03 6.98 -7.87
N ASP A 77 -3.28 8.22 -7.47
CA ASP A 77 -2.30 9.29 -7.45
C ASP A 77 -1.55 9.27 -6.11
N PRO A 78 -0.25 8.91 -6.09
CA PRO A 78 0.53 8.85 -4.85
C PRO A 78 0.58 10.20 -4.12
N THR A 79 0.45 11.32 -4.84
CA THR A 79 0.61 12.67 -4.28
C THR A 79 -0.57 13.13 -3.43
N VAL A 80 -1.73 12.47 -3.56
CA VAL A 80 -2.94 12.78 -2.79
C VAL A 80 -3.15 11.82 -1.61
N GLN A 81 -2.28 10.83 -1.47
CA GLN A 81 -2.31 9.92 -0.33
C GLN A 81 -1.95 10.67 0.97
N PRO A 82 -2.58 10.32 2.10
CA PRO A 82 -2.24 10.91 3.38
C PRO A 82 -0.89 10.38 3.86
N SER A 83 -0.07 11.24 4.46
CA SER A 83 1.12 10.81 5.16
C SER A 83 0.77 9.98 6.40
N PHE A 84 1.66 9.10 6.85
CA PHE A 84 1.47 8.38 8.11
C PHE A 84 1.26 9.30 9.32
N THR A 85 1.84 10.51 9.28
CA THR A 85 1.63 11.51 10.33
C THR A 85 0.17 12.00 10.35
N GLU A 86 -0.46 12.16 9.19
CA GLU A 86 -1.88 12.51 9.09
C GLU A 86 -2.79 11.34 9.43
N ILE A 87 -2.42 10.12 9.04
CA ILE A 87 -3.13 8.89 9.41
C ILE A 87 -3.15 8.73 10.92
N ALA A 88 -2.01 8.84 11.59
CA ALA A 88 -1.87 8.64 13.04
C ALA A 88 -2.57 9.70 13.91
N ARG A 89 -3.02 10.81 13.30
CA ARG A 89 -3.76 11.88 13.99
C ARG A 89 -5.28 11.73 13.92
N ARG A 90 -5.77 10.75 13.17
CA ARG A 90 -7.18 10.36 13.14
C ARG A 90 -7.47 9.46 14.33
#